data_AF-A0A135W2W7-F1
#
_entry.id   AF-A0A135W2W7-F1
#
_cell.length_a   1.000
_cell.length_b   1.000
_cell.length_c   1.000
_cell.angle_alpha   90.00
_cell.angle_beta   90.00
_cell.angle_gamma   90.00
#
_symmetry.space_group_name_H-M   'P 1'
#
loop_
_entity.id
_entity.type
_entity.pdbx_description
1 polymer ?
#
loop_
_entity_poly.entity_id
_entity_poly.type
_entity_poly.pdbx_seq_one_letter_code
_entity_poly.pdbx_strand_id
1 'polypeptide(L)'
;MTELVKGGAFLLEDLAASRVFTPEDFSAEQKMIAETTEQFLKNEVEPHMEELEKQQFDQSIKLLKAAGELGLLSADIPEEYGGLGLDQVSSALIAEKMAVTGGFSITHGAHVGIGTLPIVLFGNDEQKKNYLPYSSTAEKIFAYALTEPSSGSDALGAKTVAKLNAEGTHYVLNGEKQFITNAAFADVFIVYAKVDGEKFTTFIVERDFPGVSVGAEEKKMGLKSSSTRTLILQDAQIPVKNMLGEIGRGHVIAFNILNIGRYKLGIGTVGGSKRALDLAITYTNERQQFKTPISSFNLTKQKLATMASKIYAAESLMYRTVGYFEARHAQMTPEQQKDGKAIAASIAEYAIECSINKVVGSETLDYVADEAVQLFGGYGYIQDYEVERIYRDSRINRIFEGTNEINRLLVPGTFLKKALKGELPLLQKAQSLQEELLMLMPEEIGEEALAQEKMLVKNAKKIGLLVAGLAAQRFGTKLEAEQEVLVNIADIANMIFAMESVLLRTEKAVAKNGEAKEQQKILYTEIFCQEAFEAIEKDAKETLLASVEGDQQRMMLSALRKLTRSNPYNIIVKKRQASEKLIQASKYVV
;
A
#
# COMPACT_ATOMS: atom_id res chain seq x y z
N MET A 1 -17.10 15.81 19.19
CA MET A 1 -16.45 15.13 18.06
C MET A 1 -15.03 14.80 18.47
N THR A 2 -14.54 13.59 18.21
CA THR A 2 -13.16 13.19 18.50
C THR A 2 -12.22 13.93 17.56
N GLU A 3 -11.11 14.47 18.07
CA GLU A 3 -10.11 15.16 17.25
C GLU A 3 -9.55 14.20 16.18
N LEU A 4 -9.39 14.68 14.94
CA LEU A 4 -8.82 13.90 13.84
C LEU A 4 -7.32 13.76 14.00
N VAL A 5 -6.80 12.56 13.73
CA VAL A 5 -5.36 12.34 13.63
C VAL A 5 -4.88 12.92 12.29
N LYS A 6 -3.90 13.82 12.33
CA LYS A 6 -3.29 14.40 11.12
C LYS A 6 -2.32 13.40 10.48
N GLY A 7 -2.17 13.46 9.16
CA GLY A 7 -1.19 12.64 8.45
C GLY A 7 0.24 12.99 8.87
N GLY A 8 1.02 11.98 9.21
CA GLY A 8 2.37 12.10 9.77
C GLY A 8 2.43 12.38 11.28
N ALA A 9 1.31 12.61 11.97
CA ALA A 9 1.33 12.92 13.41
C ALA A 9 1.90 11.78 14.27
N PHE A 10 1.91 10.54 13.77
CA PHE A 10 2.47 9.37 14.45
C PHE A 10 3.93 9.54 14.87
N LEU A 11 4.70 10.39 14.18
CA LEU A 11 6.09 10.67 14.54
C LEU A 11 6.22 11.56 15.81
N LEU A 12 5.18 12.33 16.14
CA LEU A 12 5.23 13.41 17.12
C LEU A 12 4.30 13.23 18.32
N GLU A 13 3.22 12.48 18.14
CA GLU A 13 2.14 12.32 19.10
C GLU A 13 2.00 10.86 19.53
N ASP A 14 1.65 10.65 20.79
CA ASP A 14 1.28 9.33 21.29
C ASP A 14 -0.23 9.13 21.12
N LEU A 15 -0.58 8.05 20.43
CA LEU A 15 -1.97 7.74 20.10
C LEU A 15 -2.49 6.63 21.03
N ALA A 16 -3.66 6.83 21.63
CA ALA A 16 -4.32 5.79 22.40
C ALA A 16 -4.83 4.66 21.49
N ALA A 17 -4.78 3.41 21.95
CA ALA A 17 -5.21 2.24 21.20
C ALA A 17 -6.69 2.30 20.76
N SER A 18 -7.55 3.02 21.49
CA SER A 18 -8.95 3.24 21.11
C SER A 18 -9.14 4.12 19.87
N ARG A 19 -8.12 4.88 19.47
CA ARG A 19 -8.15 5.79 18.31
C ARG A 19 -7.64 5.16 17.01
N VAL A 20 -7.19 3.90 17.03
CA VAL A 20 -6.82 3.17 15.81
C VAL A 20 -7.92 2.19 15.42
N PHE A 21 -8.18 2.12 14.11
CA PHE A 21 -9.00 1.08 13.51
C PHE A 21 -8.15 -0.17 13.30
N THR A 22 -8.72 -1.33 13.60
CA THR A 22 -8.05 -2.63 13.54
C THR A 22 -8.98 -3.66 12.88
N PRO A 23 -8.45 -4.76 12.32
CA PRO A 23 -9.28 -5.84 11.80
C PRO A 23 -10.30 -6.41 12.81
N GLU A 24 -10.01 -6.32 14.11
CA GLU A 24 -10.93 -6.73 15.17
C GLU A 24 -12.17 -5.83 15.29
N ASP A 25 -12.17 -4.66 14.63
CA ASP A 25 -13.28 -3.71 14.57
C ASP A 25 -14.19 -3.89 13.35
N PHE A 26 -13.88 -4.84 12.44
CA PHE A 26 -14.71 -5.05 11.25
C PHE A 26 -16.17 -5.34 11.62
N SER A 27 -17.08 -4.61 10.97
CA SER A 27 -18.52 -4.81 11.11
C SER A 27 -18.98 -6.14 10.52
N ALA A 28 -20.24 -6.51 10.77
CA ALA A 28 -20.82 -7.72 10.20
C ALA A 28 -20.94 -7.61 8.66
N GLU A 29 -21.31 -6.43 8.16
CA GLU A 29 -21.43 -6.11 6.75
C GLU A 29 -20.07 -6.17 6.05
N GLN A 30 -19.02 -5.58 6.67
CA GLN A 30 -17.64 -5.64 6.19
C GLN A 30 -17.13 -7.09 6.10
N LYS A 31 -17.46 -7.94 7.10
CA LYS A 31 -17.12 -9.37 7.05
C LYS A 31 -17.90 -10.10 5.95
N MET A 32 -19.19 -9.78 5.78
CA MET A 32 -20.03 -10.39 4.76
C MET A 32 -19.55 -10.09 3.35
N ILE A 33 -19.11 -8.85 3.05
CA ILE A 33 -18.56 -8.54 1.72
C ILE A 33 -17.21 -9.23 1.48
N ALA A 34 -16.39 -9.38 2.52
CA ALA A 34 -15.16 -10.16 2.44
C ALA A 34 -15.43 -11.65 2.17
N GLU A 35 -16.42 -12.24 2.84
CA GLU A 35 -16.86 -13.62 2.62
C GLU A 35 -17.47 -13.83 1.23
N THR A 36 -18.29 -12.89 0.77
CA THR A 36 -18.88 -12.90 -0.58
C THR A 36 -17.78 -12.89 -1.64
N THR A 37 -16.78 -12.02 -1.45
CA THR A 37 -15.62 -11.96 -2.34
C THR A 37 -14.87 -13.29 -2.32
N GLU A 38 -14.53 -13.83 -1.14
CA GLU A 38 -13.81 -15.11 -1.01
C GLU A 38 -14.55 -16.28 -1.68
N GLN A 39 -15.86 -16.37 -1.51
CA GLN A 39 -16.68 -17.40 -2.15
C GLN A 39 -16.70 -17.26 -3.68
N PHE A 40 -16.84 -16.02 -4.19
CA PHE A 40 -16.75 -15.75 -5.62
C PHE A 40 -15.41 -16.22 -6.19
N LEU A 41 -14.29 -15.89 -5.54
CA LEU A 41 -12.97 -16.28 -6.03
C LEU A 41 -12.82 -17.81 -6.05
N LYS A 42 -13.20 -18.48 -4.97
CA LYS A 42 -13.08 -19.93 -4.85
C LYS A 42 -13.94 -20.68 -5.88
N ASN A 43 -15.16 -20.22 -6.10
CA ASN A 43 -16.14 -20.96 -6.91
C ASN A 43 -16.06 -20.58 -8.39
N GLU A 44 -15.76 -19.32 -8.71
CA GLU A 44 -15.83 -18.80 -10.08
C GLU A 44 -14.46 -18.47 -10.68
N VAL A 45 -13.47 -18.03 -9.89
CA VAL A 45 -12.17 -17.59 -10.44
C VAL A 45 -11.10 -18.68 -10.38
N GLU A 46 -10.92 -19.32 -9.23
CA GLU A 46 -9.91 -20.37 -9.02
C GLU A 46 -9.94 -21.48 -10.07
N PRO A 47 -11.12 -22.00 -10.52
CA PRO A 47 -11.18 -23.02 -11.56
C PRO A 47 -10.59 -22.60 -12.92
N HIS A 48 -10.49 -21.29 -13.18
CA HIS A 48 -10.06 -20.74 -14.45
C HIS A 48 -8.64 -20.15 -14.42
N MET A 49 -7.90 -20.30 -13.32
CA MET A 49 -6.57 -19.68 -13.15
C MET A 49 -5.56 -20.05 -14.25
N GLU A 50 -5.60 -21.28 -14.77
CA GLU A 50 -4.72 -21.71 -15.87
C GLU A 50 -5.07 -21.02 -17.20
N GLU A 51 -6.37 -20.87 -17.52
CA GLU A 51 -6.85 -20.17 -18.71
C GLU A 51 -6.46 -18.68 -18.65
N LEU A 52 -6.62 -18.08 -17.48
CA LEU A 52 -6.22 -16.71 -17.20
C LEU A 52 -4.70 -16.54 -17.39
N GLU A 53 -3.85 -17.39 -16.82
CA GLU A 53 -2.39 -17.32 -16.98
C GLU A 53 -1.94 -17.55 -18.44
N LYS A 54 -2.74 -18.25 -19.24
CA LYS A 54 -2.57 -18.42 -20.70
C LYS A 54 -3.13 -17.26 -21.53
N GLN A 55 -3.52 -16.15 -20.90
CA GLN A 55 -4.01 -14.93 -21.54
C GLN A 55 -5.33 -15.12 -22.33
N GLN A 56 -6.20 -16.02 -21.88
CA GLN A 56 -7.55 -16.17 -22.44
C GLN A 56 -8.49 -15.08 -21.87
N PHE A 57 -8.30 -13.83 -22.32
CA PHE A 57 -8.92 -12.65 -21.71
C PHE A 57 -10.46 -12.61 -21.79
N ASP A 58 -11.10 -13.34 -22.69
CA ASP A 58 -12.56 -13.50 -22.70
C ASP A 58 -13.06 -14.05 -21.36
N GLN A 59 -12.26 -14.89 -20.69
CA GLN A 59 -12.56 -15.39 -19.36
C GLN A 59 -12.43 -14.29 -18.31
N SER A 60 -11.39 -13.45 -18.38
CA SER A 60 -11.25 -12.27 -17.50
C SER A 60 -12.46 -11.34 -17.60
N ILE A 61 -12.97 -11.09 -18.81
CA ILE A 61 -14.14 -10.23 -19.04
C ILE A 61 -15.39 -10.85 -18.39
N LYS A 62 -15.63 -12.16 -18.59
CA LYS A 62 -16.77 -12.86 -17.97
C LYS A 62 -16.72 -12.79 -16.45
N LEU A 63 -15.55 -13.02 -15.86
CA LEU A 63 -15.36 -12.99 -14.42
C LEU A 63 -15.52 -11.58 -13.84
N LEU A 64 -15.06 -10.54 -14.54
CA LEU A 64 -15.35 -9.16 -14.14
C LEU A 64 -16.84 -8.85 -14.15
N LYS A 65 -17.58 -9.29 -15.18
CA LYS A 65 -19.04 -9.10 -15.23
C LYS A 65 -19.75 -9.83 -14.08
N ALA A 66 -19.37 -11.07 -13.80
CA ALA A 66 -19.89 -11.82 -12.66
C ALA A 66 -19.56 -11.12 -11.31
N ALA A 67 -18.35 -10.55 -11.18
CA ALA A 67 -18.00 -9.73 -10.02
C ALA A 67 -18.86 -8.45 -9.92
N GLY A 68 -19.22 -7.84 -11.06
CA GLY A 68 -20.13 -6.70 -11.15
C GLY A 68 -21.55 -7.03 -10.70
N GLU A 69 -22.08 -8.20 -11.06
CA GLU A 69 -23.39 -8.70 -10.60
C GLU A 69 -23.47 -8.86 -9.06
N LEU A 70 -22.33 -9.12 -8.42
CA LEU A 70 -22.18 -9.19 -6.97
C LEU A 70 -21.86 -7.84 -6.31
N GLY A 71 -21.74 -6.76 -7.07
CA GLY A 71 -21.38 -5.42 -6.57
C GLY A 71 -19.90 -5.25 -6.22
N LEU A 72 -19.03 -6.18 -6.59
CA LEU A 72 -17.60 -6.14 -6.26
C LEU A 72 -16.81 -5.12 -7.10
N LEU A 73 -17.44 -4.52 -8.10
CA LEU A 73 -16.88 -3.46 -8.95
C LEU A 73 -17.39 -2.06 -8.60
N SER A 74 -18.39 -1.97 -7.72
CA SER A 74 -19.19 -0.76 -7.51
C SER A 74 -19.09 -0.19 -6.10
N ALA A 75 -18.25 -0.79 -5.24
CA ALA A 75 -18.08 -0.39 -3.84
C ALA A 75 -17.74 1.10 -3.68
N ASP A 76 -16.75 1.61 -4.43
CA ASP A 76 -16.32 3.02 -4.35
C ASP A 76 -17.10 3.97 -5.27
N ILE A 77 -18.16 3.50 -5.93
CA ILE A 77 -19.01 4.34 -6.78
C ILE A 77 -20.23 4.79 -5.94
N PRO A 78 -20.56 6.09 -5.88
CA PRO A 78 -21.75 6.55 -5.16
C PRO A 78 -23.05 5.97 -5.73
N GLU A 79 -24.03 5.72 -4.88
CA GLU A 79 -25.34 5.14 -5.26
C GLU A 79 -26.05 5.94 -6.37
N GLU A 80 -25.97 7.27 -6.33
CA GLU A 80 -26.59 8.15 -7.34
C GLU A 80 -26.03 7.97 -8.77
N TYR A 81 -24.89 7.28 -8.89
CA TYR A 81 -24.25 6.93 -10.16
C TYR A 81 -24.25 5.41 -10.43
N GLY A 82 -25.15 4.66 -9.77
CA GLY A 82 -25.33 3.23 -9.98
C GLY A 82 -24.39 2.33 -9.16
N GLY A 83 -23.69 2.91 -8.18
CA GLY A 83 -22.81 2.15 -7.30
C GLY A 83 -23.43 1.67 -6.00
N LEU A 84 -22.61 1.14 -5.08
CA LEU A 84 -23.03 0.74 -3.74
C LEU A 84 -22.65 1.76 -2.65
N GLY A 85 -21.75 2.70 -2.94
CA GLY A 85 -21.33 3.73 -1.97
C GLY A 85 -20.81 3.17 -0.65
N LEU A 86 -20.11 2.04 -0.67
CA LEU A 86 -19.57 1.39 0.53
C LEU A 86 -18.38 2.18 1.11
N ASP A 87 -18.09 1.89 2.37
CA ASP A 87 -16.93 2.45 3.06
C ASP A 87 -15.59 1.94 2.49
N GLN A 88 -14.50 2.66 2.78
CA GLN A 88 -13.15 2.31 2.32
C GLN A 88 -12.65 1.01 2.97
N VAL A 89 -13.21 0.61 4.11
CA VAL A 89 -12.89 -0.68 4.74
C VAL A 89 -13.42 -1.83 3.89
N SER A 90 -14.65 -1.72 3.38
CA SER A 90 -15.27 -2.70 2.50
C SER A 90 -14.50 -2.81 1.18
N SER A 91 -14.12 -1.68 0.57
CA SER A 91 -13.34 -1.72 -0.67
C SER A 91 -11.91 -2.23 -0.45
N ALA A 92 -11.30 -1.97 0.72
CA ALA A 92 -10.04 -2.58 1.12
C ALA A 92 -10.18 -4.11 1.31
N LEU A 93 -11.24 -4.59 1.97
CA LEU A 93 -11.47 -6.02 2.16
C LEU A 93 -11.68 -6.76 0.83
N ILE A 94 -12.41 -6.15 -0.12
CA ILE A 94 -12.52 -6.70 -1.49
C ILE A 94 -11.13 -6.82 -2.12
N ALA A 95 -10.30 -5.77 -2.04
CA ALA A 95 -8.95 -5.78 -2.60
C ALA A 95 -8.04 -6.83 -1.93
N GLU A 96 -8.12 -6.99 -0.61
CA GLU A 96 -7.35 -8.01 0.12
C GLU A 96 -7.74 -9.42 -0.34
N LYS A 97 -9.04 -9.70 -0.47
CA LYS A 97 -9.52 -11.02 -0.88
C LYS A 97 -9.17 -11.31 -2.33
N MET A 98 -9.35 -10.34 -3.24
CA MET A 98 -9.00 -10.46 -4.66
C MET A 98 -7.55 -10.87 -4.88
N ALA A 99 -6.61 -10.46 -4.01
CA ALA A 99 -5.18 -10.66 -4.18
C ALA A 99 -4.72 -12.11 -4.37
N VAL A 100 -5.50 -13.11 -3.93
CA VAL A 100 -5.17 -14.53 -4.09
C VAL A 100 -5.20 -15.00 -5.56
N THR A 101 -5.82 -14.21 -6.45
CA THR A 101 -6.03 -14.55 -7.87
C THR A 101 -4.92 -14.06 -8.81
N GLY A 102 -3.74 -13.73 -8.27
CA GLY A 102 -2.58 -13.31 -9.07
C GLY A 102 -2.91 -12.12 -9.98
N GLY A 103 -2.64 -12.22 -11.28
CA GLY A 103 -2.89 -11.14 -12.24
C GLY A 103 -4.36 -10.71 -12.38
N PHE A 104 -5.35 -11.56 -12.07
CA PHE A 104 -6.75 -11.16 -12.12
C PHE A 104 -7.09 -10.09 -11.07
N SER A 105 -6.44 -10.14 -9.90
CA SER A 105 -6.54 -9.11 -8.87
C SER A 105 -6.08 -7.73 -9.38
N ILE A 106 -5.09 -7.70 -10.27
CA ILE A 106 -4.58 -6.47 -10.89
C ILE A 106 -5.54 -5.99 -11.98
N THR A 107 -6.18 -6.91 -12.70
CA THR A 107 -7.26 -6.57 -13.64
C THR A 107 -8.44 -5.91 -12.92
N HIS A 108 -8.90 -6.48 -11.80
CA HIS A 108 -9.93 -5.90 -10.93
C HIS A 108 -9.48 -4.55 -10.36
N GLY A 109 -8.32 -4.51 -9.69
CA GLY A 109 -7.80 -3.33 -9.01
C GLY A 109 -7.55 -2.15 -9.96
N ALA A 110 -7.05 -2.42 -11.18
CA ALA A 110 -6.86 -1.38 -12.18
C ALA A 110 -8.19 -0.77 -12.64
N HIS A 111 -9.24 -1.58 -12.76
CA HIS A 111 -10.57 -1.11 -13.14
C HIS A 111 -11.24 -0.32 -12.02
N VAL A 112 -11.38 -0.87 -10.81
CA VAL A 112 -12.11 -0.22 -9.70
C VAL A 112 -11.31 0.90 -9.03
N GLY A 113 -9.98 0.86 -9.16
CA GLY A 113 -9.06 1.86 -8.61
C GLY A 113 -8.72 2.92 -9.64
N ILE A 114 -7.52 2.81 -10.23
CA ILE A 114 -6.94 3.86 -11.08
C ILE A 114 -7.74 4.15 -12.35
N GLY A 115 -8.54 3.21 -12.87
CA GLY A 115 -9.39 3.41 -14.04
C GLY A 115 -10.68 4.17 -13.75
N THR A 116 -11.39 3.82 -12.67
CA THR A 116 -12.71 4.38 -12.35
C THR A 116 -12.64 5.62 -11.45
N LEU A 117 -11.77 5.61 -10.45
CA LEU A 117 -11.70 6.68 -9.44
C LEU A 117 -11.36 8.07 -9.98
N PRO A 118 -10.61 8.25 -11.09
CA PRO A 118 -10.46 9.57 -11.68
C PRO A 118 -11.80 10.22 -12.02
N ILE A 119 -12.77 9.45 -12.53
CA ILE A 119 -14.11 9.96 -12.87
C ILE A 119 -14.97 10.14 -11.61
N VAL A 120 -14.91 9.20 -10.65
CA VAL A 120 -15.62 9.34 -9.37
C VAL A 120 -15.20 10.62 -8.66
N LEU A 121 -13.90 10.90 -8.59
CA LEU A 121 -13.35 11.97 -7.78
C LEU A 121 -13.26 13.32 -8.51
N PHE A 122 -13.03 13.32 -9.82
CA PHE A 122 -12.75 14.54 -10.59
C PHE A 122 -13.65 14.74 -11.81
N GLY A 123 -14.55 13.80 -12.09
CA GLY A 123 -15.53 13.93 -13.17
C GLY A 123 -16.54 15.03 -12.87
N ASN A 124 -17.04 15.67 -13.92
CA ASN A 124 -18.26 16.47 -13.80
C ASN A 124 -19.51 15.56 -13.81
N ASP A 125 -20.68 16.14 -13.54
CA ASP A 125 -21.96 15.42 -13.48
C ASP A 125 -22.27 14.61 -14.75
N GLU A 126 -22.05 15.19 -15.93
CA GLU A 126 -22.29 14.52 -17.21
C GLU A 126 -21.36 13.31 -17.38
N GLN A 127 -20.07 13.48 -17.09
CA GLN A 127 -19.08 12.41 -17.16
C GLN A 127 -19.44 11.28 -16.18
N LYS A 128 -19.78 11.61 -14.92
CA LYS A 128 -20.14 10.60 -13.92
C LYS A 128 -21.36 9.78 -14.36
N LYS A 129 -22.42 10.45 -14.81
CA LYS A 129 -23.66 9.80 -15.31
C LYS A 129 -23.41 8.94 -16.55
N ASN A 130 -22.51 9.36 -17.43
CA ASN A 130 -22.26 8.64 -18.69
C ASN A 130 -21.33 7.43 -18.56
N TYR A 131 -20.48 7.38 -17.52
CA TYR A 131 -19.43 6.35 -17.42
C TYR A 131 -19.58 5.42 -16.21
N LEU A 132 -19.95 5.94 -15.03
CA LEU A 132 -19.91 5.17 -13.79
C LEU A 132 -20.93 4.00 -13.74
N PRO A 133 -22.17 4.13 -14.26
CA PRO A 133 -23.08 2.99 -14.30
C PRO A 133 -22.52 1.80 -15.08
N TYR A 134 -21.90 2.06 -16.24
CA TYR A 134 -21.30 0.99 -17.06
C TYR A 134 -20.03 0.39 -16.44
N SER A 135 -19.27 1.21 -15.70
CA SER A 135 -18.12 0.72 -14.94
C SER A 135 -18.58 -0.24 -13.83
N SER A 136 -19.65 0.11 -13.11
CA SER A 136 -20.15 -0.64 -11.95
C SER A 136 -20.54 -2.09 -12.25
N THR A 137 -20.92 -2.39 -13.51
CA THR A 137 -21.34 -3.71 -13.97
C THR A 137 -20.33 -4.40 -14.90
N ALA A 138 -19.18 -3.78 -15.17
CA ALA A 138 -18.27 -4.16 -16.25
C ALA A 138 -18.94 -4.30 -17.63
N GLU A 139 -19.99 -3.52 -17.89
CA GLU A 139 -20.45 -3.26 -19.27
C GLU A 139 -19.41 -2.49 -20.06
N LYS A 140 -18.68 -1.59 -19.38
CA LYS A 140 -17.42 -1.00 -19.87
C LYS A 140 -16.31 -1.25 -18.86
N ILE A 141 -15.16 -1.74 -19.33
CA ILE A 141 -13.96 -1.99 -18.51
C ILE A 141 -12.99 -0.81 -18.67
N PHE A 142 -12.36 -0.42 -17.56
CA PHE A 142 -11.60 0.83 -17.47
C PHE A 142 -10.11 0.52 -17.28
N ALA A 143 -9.28 1.39 -17.85
CA ALA A 143 -7.83 1.36 -17.76
C ALA A 143 -7.25 2.76 -17.50
N TYR A 144 -6.02 2.80 -17.03
CA TYR A 144 -5.31 4.03 -16.68
C TYR A 144 -4.01 4.13 -17.47
N ALA A 145 -3.81 5.26 -18.15
CA ALA A 145 -2.76 5.44 -19.14
C ALA A 145 -1.93 6.71 -18.88
N LEU A 146 -0.96 6.58 -17.98
CA LEU A 146 -0.04 7.64 -17.57
C LEU A 146 1.37 7.45 -18.13
N THR A 147 1.97 6.28 -17.88
CA THR A 147 3.35 5.95 -18.22
C THR A 147 3.60 5.97 -19.73
N GLU A 148 4.81 6.36 -20.12
CA GLU A 148 5.31 6.30 -21.51
C GLU A 148 6.72 5.70 -21.51
N PRO A 149 7.26 5.27 -22.67
CA PRO A 149 8.62 4.75 -22.74
C PRO A 149 9.68 5.72 -22.18
N SER A 150 9.46 7.03 -22.31
CA SER A 150 10.37 8.06 -21.79
C SER A 150 10.03 8.59 -20.39
N SER A 151 8.92 8.17 -19.78
CA SER A 151 8.43 8.74 -18.51
C SER A 151 7.72 7.70 -17.65
N GLY A 152 8.47 7.15 -16.68
CA GLY A 152 7.98 6.27 -15.62
C GLY A 152 7.83 7.02 -14.30
N SER A 153 8.88 7.02 -13.47
CA SER A 153 8.90 7.75 -12.19
C SER A 153 8.71 9.26 -12.36
N ASP A 154 9.30 9.86 -13.41
CA ASP A 154 9.00 11.23 -13.83
C ASP A 154 7.74 11.26 -14.72
N ALA A 155 6.58 10.99 -14.11
CA ALA A 155 5.32 10.86 -14.84
C ALA A 155 4.87 12.17 -15.53
N LEU A 156 5.30 13.33 -15.02
CA LEU A 156 4.98 14.64 -15.61
C LEU A 156 5.83 14.93 -16.86
N GLY A 157 6.90 14.16 -17.06
CA GLY A 157 7.74 14.15 -18.26
C GLY A 157 7.05 13.63 -19.54
N ALA A 158 5.78 13.22 -19.47
CA ALA A 158 5.00 12.71 -20.60
C ALA A 158 5.12 13.61 -21.86
N LYS A 159 5.22 12.95 -23.02
CA LYS A 159 5.40 13.54 -24.36
C LYS A 159 4.18 13.37 -25.26
N THR A 160 3.17 12.57 -24.88
CA THR A 160 1.89 12.53 -25.59
C THR A 160 1.31 13.94 -25.65
N VAL A 161 0.99 14.42 -26.85
CA VAL A 161 0.46 15.76 -27.07
C VAL A 161 -1.03 15.72 -27.35
N ALA A 162 -1.73 16.80 -26.97
CA ALA A 162 -3.11 17.05 -27.33
C ALA A 162 -3.22 18.44 -27.98
N LYS A 163 -3.87 18.54 -29.14
CA LYS A 163 -4.14 19.83 -29.80
C LYS A 163 -5.61 19.96 -30.11
N LEU A 164 -6.20 21.12 -29.82
CA LEU A 164 -7.58 21.37 -30.21
C LEU A 164 -7.67 21.48 -31.74
N ASN A 165 -8.65 20.79 -32.35
CA ASN A 165 -8.89 20.90 -33.79
C ASN A 165 -9.41 22.30 -34.17
N ALA A 166 -9.40 22.61 -35.47
CA ALA A 166 -9.79 23.91 -35.98
C ALA A 166 -11.25 24.27 -35.62
N GLU A 167 -12.12 23.28 -35.53
CA GLU A 167 -13.54 23.42 -35.19
C GLU A 167 -13.79 23.61 -33.69
N GLY A 168 -12.78 23.37 -32.83
CA GLY A 168 -12.91 23.50 -31.38
C GLY A 168 -13.76 22.41 -30.71
N THR A 169 -13.98 21.28 -31.39
CA THR A 169 -14.87 20.20 -30.94
C THR A 169 -14.13 19.00 -30.34
N HIS A 170 -12.89 18.78 -30.75
CA HIS A 170 -12.07 17.64 -30.33
C HIS A 170 -10.63 18.05 -30.05
N TYR A 171 -10.01 17.40 -29.08
CA TYR A 171 -8.57 17.31 -28.96
C TYR A 171 -8.06 16.14 -29.80
N VAL A 172 -7.06 16.39 -30.64
CA VAL A 172 -6.32 15.40 -31.41
C VAL A 172 -5.11 14.99 -30.60
N LEU A 173 -5.09 13.74 -30.12
CA LEU A 173 -4.02 13.18 -29.31
C LEU A 173 -3.03 12.37 -30.17
N ASN A 174 -1.74 12.57 -29.91
CA ASN A 174 -0.65 11.83 -30.56
C ASN A 174 0.40 11.39 -29.54
N GLY A 175 0.68 10.09 -29.48
CA GLY A 175 1.68 9.51 -28.59
C GLY A 175 1.42 8.04 -28.26
N GLU A 176 2.22 7.49 -27.36
CA GLU A 176 2.13 6.11 -26.91
C GLU A 176 2.19 6.06 -25.38
N LYS A 177 1.30 5.26 -24.79
CA LYS A 177 1.26 5.00 -23.34
C LYS A 177 1.68 3.55 -23.09
N GLN A 178 2.65 3.35 -22.21
CA GLN A 178 3.35 2.08 -22.04
C GLN A 178 2.88 1.33 -20.81
N PHE A 179 2.79 0.00 -20.91
CA PHE A 179 2.40 -0.90 -19.81
C PHE A 179 0.97 -0.67 -19.28
N ILE A 180 0.01 -0.48 -20.19
CA ILE A 180 -1.38 -0.20 -19.81
C ILE A 180 -2.08 -1.50 -19.42
N THR A 181 -2.41 -1.59 -18.14
CA THR A 181 -3.19 -2.70 -17.59
C THR A 181 -4.60 -2.71 -18.19
N ASN A 182 -5.15 -3.90 -18.44
CA ASN A 182 -6.45 -4.16 -19.08
C ASN A 182 -6.53 -3.78 -20.57
N ALA A 183 -5.46 -3.31 -21.21
CA ALA A 183 -5.52 -2.76 -22.56
C ALA A 183 -6.02 -3.73 -23.65
N ALA A 184 -5.97 -5.05 -23.45
CA ALA A 184 -6.58 -6.02 -24.37
C ALA A 184 -8.10 -5.85 -24.49
N PHE A 185 -8.78 -5.43 -23.42
CA PHE A 185 -10.24 -5.48 -23.31
C PHE A 185 -10.87 -4.27 -22.59
N ALA A 186 -10.09 -3.26 -22.21
CA ALA A 186 -10.63 -2.00 -21.71
C ALA A 186 -11.39 -1.27 -22.84
N ASP A 187 -12.52 -0.68 -22.47
CA ASP A 187 -13.37 0.16 -23.32
C ASP A 187 -13.08 1.64 -23.10
N VAL A 188 -12.63 2.01 -21.89
CA VAL A 188 -12.34 3.38 -21.48
C VAL A 188 -10.94 3.48 -20.89
N PHE A 189 -10.17 4.48 -21.32
CA PHE A 189 -8.84 4.79 -20.85
C PHE A 189 -8.79 6.18 -20.23
N ILE A 190 -8.24 6.31 -19.03
CA ILE A 190 -7.88 7.61 -18.45
C ILE A 190 -6.48 7.99 -18.93
N VAL A 191 -6.40 8.87 -19.91
CA VAL A 191 -5.15 9.21 -20.61
C VAL A 191 -4.62 10.57 -20.14
N TYR A 192 -3.30 10.63 -19.91
CA TYR A 192 -2.59 11.88 -19.64
C TYR A 192 -1.79 12.32 -20.87
N ALA A 193 -2.00 13.57 -21.27
CA ALA A 193 -1.33 14.21 -22.40
C ALA A 193 -1.07 15.70 -22.10
N LYS A 194 -0.16 16.32 -22.85
CA LYS A 194 0.13 17.76 -22.74
C LYS A 194 -0.60 18.54 -23.82
N VAL A 195 -1.56 19.37 -23.42
CA VAL A 195 -2.21 20.32 -24.32
C VAL A 195 -1.17 21.33 -24.80
N ASP A 196 -1.07 21.46 -26.12
CA ASP A 196 -0.07 22.28 -26.82
C ASP A 196 1.39 21.90 -26.49
N GLY A 197 1.62 20.67 -26.01
CA GLY A 197 2.95 20.18 -25.62
C GLY A 197 3.43 20.63 -24.24
N GLU A 198 2.66 21.45 -23.52
CA GLU A 198 3.07 22.03 -22.24
C GLU A 198 2.13 21.66 -21.07
N LYS A 199 0.81 21.75 -21.27
CA LYS A 199 -0.17 21.72 -20.18
C LYS A 199 -0.62 20.29 -19.90
N PHE A 200 -0.02 19.65 -18.90
CA PHE A 200 -0.33 18.28 -18.49
C PHE A 200 -1.80 18.13 -18.03
N THR A 201 -2.61 17.43 -18.82
CA THR A 201 -4.08 17.37 -18.75
C THR A 201 -4.55 15.93 -18.87
N THR A 202 -5.72 15.63 -18.30
CA THR A 202 -6.29 14.28 -18.27
C THR A 202 -7.52 14.20 -19.18
N PHE A 203 -7.70 13.06 -19.85
CA PHE A 203 -8.78 12.82 -20.81
C PHE A 203 -9.41 11.44 -20.57
N ILE A 204 -10.73 11.36 -20.76
CA ILE A 204 -11.47 10.11 -20.86
C ILE A 204 -11.47 9.69 -22.34
N VAL A 205 -10.78 8.62 -22.68
CA VAL A 205 -10.60 8.16 -24.07
C VAL A 205 -11.32 6.83 -24.24
N GLU A 206 -12.33 6.79 -25.09
CA GLU A 206 -12.99 5.53 -25.45
C GLU A 206 -12.18 4.79 -26.51
N ARG A 207 -12.18 3.46 -26.43
CA ARG A 207 -11.42 2.59 -27.35
C ARG A 207 -11.86 2.70 -28.80
N ASP A 208 -13.13 3.00 -29.02
CA ASP A 208 -13.76 3.10 -30.34
C ASP A 208 -13.56 4.47 -31.00
N PHE A 209 -12.98 5.44 -30.29
CA PHE A 209 -12.67 6.73 -30.89
C PHE A 209 -11.64 6.57 -32.02
N PRO A 210 -11.81 7.29 -33.16
CA PRO A 210 -10.88 7.24 -34.27
C PRO A 210 -9.46 7.55 -33.80
N GLY A 211 -8.47 6.76 -34.26
CA GLY A 211 -7.06 6.94 -33.93
C GLY A 211 -6.59 6.28 -32.64
N VAL A 212 -7.47 5.55 -31.92
CA VAL A 212 -7.12 4.76 -30.74
C VAL A 212 -6.88 3.30 -31.12
N SER A 213 -5.73 2.75 -30.71
CA SER A 213 -5.43 1.32 -30.89
C SER A 213 -4.50 0.82 -29.78
N VAL A 214 -4.26 -0.50 -29.73
CA VAL A 214 -3.35 -1.11 -28.74
C VAL A 214 -2.37 -2.05 -29.42
N GLY A 215 -1.15 -2.11 -28.88
CA GLY A 215 -0.09 -3.01 -29.34
C GLY A 215 -0.33 -4.48 -28.99
N ALA A 216 0.72 -5.29 -29.15
CA ALA A 216 0.73 -6.68 -28.70
C ALA A 216 0.81 -6.78 -27.17
N GLU A 217 0.45 -7.94 -26.62
CA GLU A 217 0.67 -8.24 -25.20
C GLU A 217 2.15 -8.31 -24.85
N GLU A 218 2.50 -7.74 -23.71
CA GLU A 218 3.83 -7.80 -23.13
C GLU A 218 4.13 -9.19 -22.56
N LYS A 219 5.37 -9.68 -22.78
CA LYS A 219 5.86 -10.92 -22.19
C LYS A 219 6.46 -10.63 -20.81
N LYS A 220 5.67 -10.88 -19.75
CA LYS A 220 6.01 -10.51 -18.36
C LYS A 220 6.59 -11.67 -17.56
N MET A 221 7.35 -11.34 -16.51
CA MET A 221 7.84 -12.30 -15.50
C MET A 221 6.68 -12.96 -14.74
N GLY A 222 5.73 -12.16 -14.24
CA GLY A 222 4.58 -12.59 -13.46
C GLY A 222 3.31 -11.82 -13.85
N LEU A 223 2.23 -12.08 -13.12
CA LEU A 223 0.88 -11.54 -13.33
C LEU A 223 0.45 -11.71 -14.79
N LYS A 224 0.66 -12.91 -15.35
CA LYS A 224 0.50 -13.14 -16.79
C LYS A 224 -0.97 -13.00 -17.21
N SER A 225 -1.89 -13.31 -16.31
CA SER A 225 -3.33 -13.11 -16.48
C SER A 225 -3.78 -11.65 -16.54
N SER A 226 -2.95 -10.70 -16.09
CA SER A 226 -3.22 -9.28 -16.29
C SER A 226 -2.81 -8.87 -17.71
N SER A 227 -3.74 -8.34 -18.50
CA SER A 227 -3.41 -7.77 -19.82
C SER A 227 -2.50 -6.55 -19.66
N THR A 228 -1.47 -6.45 -20.49
CA THR A 228 -0.53 -5.32 -20.50
C THR A 228 -0.08 -5.03 -21.92
N ARG A 229 -0.46 -3.85 -22.44
CA ARG A 229 -0.10 -3.42 -23.81
C ARG A 229 0.31 -1.97 -23.85
N THR A 230 0.93 -1.55 -24.95
CA THR A 230 1.04 -0.14 -25.32
C THR A 230 -0.31 0.35 -25.86
N LEU A 231 -0.82 1.47 -25.34
CA LEU A 231 -1.92 2.24 -25.95
C LEU A 231 -1.31 3.21 -26.97
N ILE A 232 -1.79 3.14 -28.21
CA ILE A 232 -1.27 3.92 -29.34
C ILE A 232 -2.35 4.93 -29.75
N LEU A 233 -1.96 6.21 -29.78
CA LEU A 233 -2.82 7.34 -30.14
C LEU A 233 -2.23 8.00 -31.39
N GLN A 234 -2.91 7.84 -32.52
CA GLN A 234 -2.52 8.37 -33.83
C GLN A 234 -3.65 9.22 -34.37
N ASP A 235 -3.48 10.54 -34.27
CA ASP A 235 -4.54 11.51 -34.53
C ASP A 235 -5.87 11.16 -33.83
N ALA A 236 -5.76 10.72 -32.57
CA ALA A 236 -6.89 10.24 -31.80
C ALA A 236 -7.87 11.37 -31.47
N GLN A 237 -9.13 11.25 -31.89
CA GLN A 237 -10.13 12.34 -31.81
C GLN A 237 -10.94 12.25 -30.52
N ILE A 238 -10.61 13.08 -29.53
CA ILE A 238 -11.22 13.07 -28.20
C ILE A 238 -12.14 14.28 -28.03
N PRO A 239 -13.45 14.12 -27.81
CA PRO A 239 -14.37 15.25 -27.63
C PRO A 239 -13.91 16.21 -26.50
N VAL A 240 -14.11 17.51 -26.65
CA VAL A 240 -13.74 18.49 -25.59
C VAL A 240 -14.40 18.20 -24.24
N LYS A 241 -15.61 17.65 -24.25
CA LYS A 241 -16.35 17.24 -23.05
C LYS A 241 -15.74 16.06 -22.29
N ASN A 242 -14.81 15.34 -22.93
CA ASN A 242 -14.08 14.21 -22.33
C ASN A 242 -12.79 14.64 -21.62
N MET A 243 -12.45 15.94 -21.63
CA MET A 243 -11.38 16.46 -20.77
C MET A 243 -11.80 16.33 -19.30
N LEU A 244 -10.96 15.70 -18.49
CA LEU A 244 -11.22 15.43 -17.08
C LEU A 244 -10.48 16.46 -16.20
N GLY A 245 -11.23 17.14 -15.33
CA GLY A 245 -10.69 18.19 -14.47
C GLY A 245 -10.40 19.49 -15.24
N GLU A 246 -9.17 20.01 -15.10
CA GLU A 246 -8.77 21.32 -15.63
C GLU A 246 -7.49 21.20 -16.49
N ILE A 247 -7.41 22.01 -17.56
CA ILE A 247 -6.22 22.07 -18.42
C ILE A 247 -4.97 22.40 -17.59
N GLY A 248 -3.91 21.61 -17.75
CA GLY A 248 -2.63 21.79 -17.04
C GLY A 248 -2.65 21.34 -15.57
N ARG A 249 -3.78 20.84 -15.07
CA ARG A 249 -3.95 20.39 -13.68
C ARG A 249 -4.06 18.87 -13.56
N GLY A 250 -3.67 18.11 -14.59
CA GLY A 250 -3.68 16.64 -14.57
C GLY A 250 -2.83 16.04 -13.45
N HIS A 251 -1.79 16.75 -13.00
CA HIS A 251 -0.94 16.31 -11.88
C HIS A 251 -1.73 16.18 -10.56
N VAL A 252 -2.77 17.01 -10.37
CA VAL A 252 -3.66 16.91 -9.21
C VAL A 252 -4.38 15.57 -9.21
N ILE A 253 -4.94 15.16 -10.36
CA ILE A 253 -5.62 13.88 -10.51
C ILE A 253 -4.61 12.75 -10.31
N ALA A 254 -3.48 12.76 -11.03
CA ALA A 254 -2.47 11.70 -10.96
C ALA A 254 -1.99 11.44 -9.53
N PHE A 255 -1.61 12.48 -8.78
CA PHE A 255 -1.08 12.30 -7.43
C PHE A 255 -2.14 11.88 -6.40
N ASN A 256 -3.40 12.33 -6.54
CA ASN A 256 -4.47 11.87 -5.65
C ASN A 256 -4.81 10.39 -5.89
N ILE A 257 -4.89 10.00 -7.17
CA ILE A 257 -5.17 8.60 -7.55
C ILE A 257 -4.03 7.68 -7.13
N LEU A 258 -2.78 8.15 -7.21
CA LEU A 258 -1.61 7.41 -6.77
C LEU A 258 -1.64 7.12 -5.26
N ASN A 259 -2.15 8.02 -4.41
CA ASN A 259 -2.32 7.73 -2.98
C ASN A 259 -3.27 6.55 -2.75
N ILE A 260 -4.37 6.49 -3.52
CA ILE A 260 -5.33 5.38 -3.45
C ILE A 260 -4.71 4.08 -3.96
N GLY A 261 -4.06 4.14 -5.12
CA GLY A 261 -3.33 3.00 -5.70
C GLY A 261 -2.32 2.42 -4.71
N ARG A 262 -1.52 3.26 -4.05
CA ARG A 262 -0.53 2.86 -3.04
C ARG A 262 -1.13 2.09 -1.86
N TYR A 263 -2.17 2.63 -1.20
CA TYR A 263 -2.72 1.95 -0.03
C TYR A 263 -3.47 0.67 -0.44
N LYS A 264 -4.22 0.68 -1.56
CA LYS A 264 -4.92 -0.52 -2.06
C LYS A 264 -3.93 -1.60 -2.47
N LEU A 265 -2.79 -1.22 -3.04
CA LEU A 265 -1.69 -2.14 -3.29
C LEU A 265 -1.18 -2.76 -1.98
N GLY A 266 -0.90 -1.92 -0.98
CA GLY A 266 -0.48 -2.38 0.35
C GLY A 266 -1.46 -3.40 0.93
N ILE A 267 -2.77 -3.15 0.83
CA ILE A 267 -3.81 -4.09 1.25
C ILE A 267 -3.77 -5.39 0.43
N GLY A 268 -3.67 -5.32 -0.90
CA GLY A 268 -3.54 -6.51 -1.76
C GLY A 268 -2.32 -7.36 -1.39
N THR A 269 -1.19 -6.74 -1.06
CA THR A 269 0.02 -7.47 -0.64
C THR A 269 -0.16 -8.21 0.69
N VAL A 270 -1.02 -7.74 1.60
CA VAL A 270 -1.39 -8.48 2.82
C VAL A 270 -2.14 -9.76 2.47
N GLY A 271 -3.13 -9.68 1.58
CA GLY A 271 -3.88 -10.85 1.10
C GLY A 271 -2.99 -11.90 0.44
N GLY A 272 -2.10 -11.46 -0.47
CA GLY A 272 -1.10 -12.34 -1.10
C GLY A 272 -0.14 -12.97 -0.09
N SER A 273 0.26 -12.23 0.95
CA SER A 273 1.19 -12.73 1.98
C SER A 273 0.51 -13.79 2.86
N LYS A 274 -0.74 -13.56 3.25
CA LYS A 274 -1.54 -14.55 4.00
C LYS A 274 -1.68 -15.85 3.21
N ARG A 275 -1.99 -15.77 1.91
CA ARG A 275 -2.08 -16.95 1.04
C ARG A 275 -0.76 -17.72 0.94
N ALA A 276 0.34 -17.02 0.70
CA ALA A 276 1.67 -17.64 0.64
C ALA A 276 2.04 -18.35 1.96
N LEU A 277 1.75 -17.71 3.11
CA LEU A 277 1.98 -18.31 4.41
C LEU A 277 1.08 -19.54 4.65
N ASP A 278 -0.21 -19.48 4.30
CA ASP A 278 -1.14 -20.62 4.46
C ASP A 278 -0.69 -21.83 3.64
N LEU A 279 -0.25 -21.62 2.40
CA LEU A 279 0.33 -22.65 1.54
C LEU A 279 1.60 -23.25 2.17
N ALA A 280 2.49 -22.40 2.69
CA ALA A 280 3.72 -22.84 3.33
C ALA A 280 3.46 -23.64 4.63
N ILE A 281 2.53 -23.20 5.48
CA ILE A 281 2.16 -23.93 6.70
C ILE A 281 1.58 -25.30 6.32
N THR A 282 0.61 -25.33 5.40
CA THR A 282 -0.03 -26.58 4.96
C THR A 282 1.00 -27.56 4.40
N TYR A 283 1.83 -27.11 3.47
CA TYR A 283 2.87 -27.95 2.87
C TYR A 283 3.90 -28.44 3.89
N THR A 284 4.35 -27.59 4.81
CA THR A 284 5.34 -27.98 5.82
C THR A 284 4.80 -28.99 6.84
N ASN A 285 3.49 -28.99 7.08
CA ASN A 285 2.81 -29.99 7.90
C ASN A 285 2.73 -31.36 7.21
N GLU A 286 2.54 -31.39 5.90
CA GLU A 286 2.39 -32.62 5.12
C GLU A 286 3.74 -33.22 4.70
N ARG A 287 4.69 -32.37 4.29
CA ARG A 287 5.98 -32.79 3.77
C ARG A 287 6.86 -33.39 4.86
N GLN A 288 7.32 -34.62 4.64
CA GLN A 288 8.26 -35.29 5.54
C GLN A 288 9.68 -35.33 4.98
N GLN A 289 10.67 -35.06 5.83
CA GLN A 289 12.09 -35.35 5.60
C GLN A 289 12.69 -35.89 6.90
N PHE A 290 13.72 -36.73 6.79
CA PHE A 290 14.30 -37.39 7.97
C PHE A 290 13.25 -38.08 8.87
N LYS A 291 12.19 -38.63 8.24
CA LYS A 291 11.05 -39.33 8.88
C LYS A 291 10.19 -38.48 9.82
N THR A 292 10.21 -37.15 9.69
CA THR A 292 9.34 -36.24 10.46
C THR A 292 8.78 -35.13 9.56
N PRO A 293 7.60 -34.56 9.85
CA PRO A 293 7.11 -33.36 9.18
C PRO A 293 8.14 -32.23 9.27
N ILE A 294 8.37 -31.52 8.17
CA ILE A 294 9.36 -30.43 8.14
C ILE A 294 8.92 -29.23 9.00
N SER A 295 7.63 -29.11 9.34
CA SER A 295 7.12 -28.15 10.33
C SER A 295 7.68 -28.36 11.75
N SER A 296 8.20 -29.55 12.05
CA SER A 296 8.86 -29.84 13.33
C SER A 296 10.26 -29.21 13.45
N PHE A 297 10.90 -28.82 12.34
CA PHE A 297 12.25 -28.27 12.35
C PHE A 297 12.28 -26.81 12.82
N ASN A 298 13.26 -26.47 13.67
CA ASN A 298 13.37 -25.14 14.26
C ASN A 298 13.57 -24.03 13.22
N LEU A 299 14.25 -24.30 12.09
CA LEU A 299 14.39 -23.32 11.01
C LEU A 299 13.07 -23.07 10.26
N THR A 300 12.26 -24.10 10.07
CA THR A 300 10.90 -23.96 9.53
C THR A 300 10.05 -23.10 10.46
N LYS A 301 10.05 -23.43 11.75
CA LYS A 301 9.36 -22.65 12.80
C LYS A 301 9.77 -21.17 12.79
N GLN A 302 11.07 -20.90 12.67
CA GLN A 302 11.60 -19.54 12.57
C GLN A 302 11.04 -18.79 11.35
N LYS A 303 11.07 -19.41 10.16
CA LYS A 303 10.54 -18.80 8.92
C LYS A 303 9.04 -18.52 9.04
N LEU A 304 8.25 -19.51 9.48
CA LEU A 304 6.79 -19.36 9.67
C LEU A 304 6.46 -18.21 10.63
N ALA A 305 7.15 -18.12 11.77
CA ALA A 305 6.91 -17.07 12.75
C ALA A 305 7.35 -15.68 12.26
N THR A 306 8.48 -15.57 11.54
CA THR A 306 8.92 -14.29 10.97
C THR A 306 7.99 -13.80 9.87
N MET A 307 7.55 -14.70 8.98
CA MET A 307 6.53 -14.36 7.97
C MET A 307 5.24 -13.86 8.63
N ALA A 308 4.71 -14.60 9.61
CA ALA A 308 3.48 -14.22 10.30
C ALA A 308 3.59 -12.89 11.07
N SER A 309 4.71 -12.64 11.74
CA SER A 309 4.96 -11.39 12.46
C SER A 309 5.03 -10.18 11.51
N LYS A 310 5.66 -10.31 10.34
CA LYS A 310 5.66 -9.25 9.31
C LYS A 310 4.28 -9.03 8.70
N ILE A 311 3.52 -10.10 8.43
CA ILE A 311 2.14 -10.01 7.95
C ILE A 311 1.26 -9.29 8.97
N TYR A 312 1.39 -9.62 10.25
CA TYR A 312 0.65 -8.95 11.32
C TYR A 312 0.95 -7.44 11.36
N ALA A 313 2.21 -7.04 11.17
CA ALA A 313 2.58 -5.64 11.08
C ALA A 313 2.00 -4.93 9.86
N ALA A 314 2.16 -5.51 8.68
CA ALA A 314 1.57 -4.99 7.44
C ALA A 314 0.04 -4.87 7.56
N GLU A 315 -0.67 -5.90 8.01
CA GLU A 315 -2.13 -5.84 8.20
C GLU A 315 -2.53 -4.72 9.17
N SER A 316 -1.83 -4.59 10.29
CA SER A 316 -2.16 -3.61 11.33
C SER A 316 -2.01 -2.17 10.85
N LEU A 317 -0.90 -1.85 10.17
CA LEU A 317 -0.63 -0.48 9.72
C LEU A 317 -1.50 -0.10 8.51
N MET A 318 -1.81 -1.05 7.62
CA MET A 318 -2.67 -0.81 6.46
C MET A 318 -4.11 -0.47 6.88
N TYR A 319 -4.72 -1.29 7.75
CA TYR A 319 -6.08 -1.03 8.23
C TYR A 319 -6.16 0.17 9.18
N ARG A 320 -5.08 0.50 9.89
CA ARG A 320 -4.97 1.78 10.61
C ARG A 320 -5.11 2.97 9.66
N THR A 321 -4.40 2.94 8.52
CA THR A 321 -4.49 3.99 7.48
C THR A 321 -5.89 4.07 6.88
N VAL A 322 -6.53 2.93 6.60
CA VAL A 322 -7.93 2.91 6.11
C VAL A 322 -8.88 3.54 7.14
N GLY A 323 -8.69 3.23 8.43
CA GLY A 323 -9.44 3.85 9.52
C GLY A 323 -9.28 5.36 9.61
N TYR A 324 -8.13 5.92 9.22
CA TYR A 324 -7.96 7.37 9.14
C TYR A 324 -8.80 7.99 8.03
N PHE A 325 -8.93 7.32 6.88
CA PHE A 325 -9.84 7.77 5.82
C PHE A 325 -11.28 7.80 6.32
N GLU A 326 -11.72 6.72 6.95
CA GLU A 326 -13.08 6.61 7.52
C GLU A 326 -13.35 7.68 8.57
N ALA A 327 -12.43 7.87 9.52
CA ALA A 327 -12.57 8.88 10.56
C ALA A 327 -12.70 10.29 9.98
N ARG A 328 -11.95 10.60 8.91
CA ARG A 328 -12.01 11.89 8.23
C ARG A 328 -13.30 12.04 7.42
N HIS A 329 -13.70 10.99 6.69
CA HIS A 329 -14.94 10.97 5.91
C HIS A 329 -16.18 11.15 6.78
N ALA A 330 -16.21 10.51 7.95
CA ALA A 330 -17.30 10.63 8.93
C ALA A 330 -17.48 12.05 9.51
N GLN A 331 -16.46 12.92 9.40
CA GLN A 331 -16.53 14.32 9.83
C GLN A 331 -16.78 15.31 8.68
N MET A 332 -16.89 14.83 7.44
CA MET A 332 -17.23 15.66 6.29
C MET A 332 -18.72 16.02 6.30
N THR A 333 -19.06 17.20 5.80
CA THR A 333 -20.48 17.56 5.58
C THR A 333 -21.07 16.73 4.44
N PRO A 334 -22.41 16.58 4.36
CA PRO A 334 -23.05 15.87 3.25
C PRO A 334 -22.64 16.41 1.87
N GLU A 335 -22.42 17.72 1.75
CA GLU A 335 -21.96 18.35 0.51
C GLU A 335 -20.53 17.93 0.16
N GLN A 336 -19.64 17.87 1.16
CA GLN A 336 -18.27 17.40 0.99
C GLN A 336 -18.21 15.91 0.63
N GLN A 337 -19.10 15.09 1.20
CA GLN A 337 -19.19 13.66 0.87
C GLN A 337 -19.67 13.41 -0.56
N LYS A 338 -20.31 14.39 -1.21
CA LYS A 338 -20.68 14.33 -2.64
C LYS A 338 -19.62 14.96 -3.55
N ASP A 339 -18.78 15.84 -3.01
CA ASP A 339 -17.66 16.41 -3.73
C ASP A 339 -16.45 15.47 -3.75
N GLY A 340 -16.27 14.80 -4.88
CA GLY A 340 -15.13 13.93 -5.14
C GLY A 340 -13.77 14.60 -4.89
N LYS A 341 -13.63 15.92 -5.08
CA LYS A 341 -12.38 16.64 -4.80
C LYS A 341 -12.11 16.71 -3.29
N ALA A 342 -13.15 16.89 -2.48
CA ALA A 342 -13.04 16.88 -1.02
C ALA A 342 -12.68 15.48 -0.50
N ILE A 343 -13.25 14.41 -1.08
CA ILE A 343 -12.87 13.02 -0.78
C ILE A 343 -11.40 12.78 -1.14
N ALA A 344 -10.96 13.18 -2.33
CA ALA A 344 -9.57 13.02 -2.74
C ALA A 344 -8.61 13.74 -1.77
N ALA A 345 -8.94 14.98 -1.38
CA ALA A 345 -8.18 15.73 -0.38
C ALA A 345 -8.21 15.08 1.03
N SER A 346 -9.24 14.28 1.34
CA SER A 346 -9.32 13.49 2.57
C SER A 346 -8.29 12.38 2.64
N ILE A 347 -8.07 11.69 1.54
CA ILE A 347 -7.09 10.62 1.42
C ILE A 347 -5.68 11.21 1.28
N ALA A 348 -5.53 12.29 0.52
CA ALA A 348 -4.24 12.95 0.31
C ALA A 348 -3.61 13.53 1.58
N GLU A 349 -4.41 13.75 2.65
CA GLU A 349 -3.88 14.11 3.97
C GLU A 349 -2.88 13.08 4.49
N TYR A 350 -3.10 11.79 4.17
CA TYR A 350 -2.33 10.65 4.64
C TYR A 350 -1.41 10.07 3.55
N ALA A 351 -0.89 10.93 2.66
CA ALA A 351 0.02 10.50 1.58
C ALA A 351 1.31 9.84 2.09
N ILE A 352 1.76 10.23 3.30
CA ILE A 352 2.89 9.59 3.98
C ILE A 352 2.54 8.14 4.29
N GLU A 353 1.44 7.91 5.00
CA GLU A 353 0.95 6.59 5.38
C GLU A 353 0.67 5.70 4.17
N CYS A 354 0.09 6.25 3.09
CA CYS A 354 -0.10 5.51 1.83
C CYS A 354 1.24 5.00 1.26
N SER A 355 2.28 5.84 1.28
CA SER A 355 3.61 5.46 0.77
C SER A 355 4.27 4.41 1.67
N ILE A 356 4.12 4.55 3.00
CA ILE A 356 4.58 3.55 3.98
C ILE A 356 3.88 2.20 3.72
N ASN A 357 2.55 2.19 3.60
CA ASN A 357 1.76 0.99 3.31
C ASN A 357 2.28 0.27 2.05
N LYS A 358 2.52 1.03 0.98
CA LYS A 358 2.99 0.48 -0.30
C LYS A 358 4.36 -0.18 -0.16
N VAL A 359 5.31 0.48 0.49
CA VAL A 359 6.68 -0.04 0.66
C VAL A 359 6.69 -1.24 1.60
N VAL A 360 6.12 -1.10 2.80
CA VAL A 360 6.13 -2.16 3.82
C VAL A 360 5.34 -3.38 3.35
N GLY A 361 4.19 -3.19 2.71
CA GLY A 361 3.39 -4.28 2.17
C GLY A 361 4.08 -5.05 1.06
N SER A 362 4.63 -4.33 0.06
CA SER A 362 5.32 -4.98 -1.06
C SER A 362 6.59 -5.73 -0.63
N GLU A 363 7.35 -5.20 0.34
CA GLU A 363 8.54 -5.87 0.88
C GLU A 363 8.19 -7.03 1.83
N THR A 364 7.06 -6.95 2.54
CA THR A 364 6.53 -8.08 3.30
C THR A 364 6.16 -9.22 2.38
N LEU A 365 5.42 -8.96 1.30
CA LEU A 365 5.06 -10.00 0.33
C LEU A 365 6.29 -10.59 -0.38
N ASP A 366 7.25 -9.76 -0.78
CA ASP A 366 8.51 -10.22 -1.39
C ASP A 366 9.25 -11.21 -0.47
N TYR A 367 9.40 -10.87 0.82
CA TYR A 367 10.00 -11.75 1.82
C TYR A 367 9.19 -13.04 2.05
N VAL A 368 7.87 -12.93 2.20
CA VAL A 368 7.00 -14.08 2.46
C VAL A 368 6.96 -15.02 1.27
N ALA A 369 6.91 -14.50 0.04
CA ALA A 369 6.91 -15.31 -1.17
C ALA A 369 8.24 -16.05 -1.37
N ASP A 370 9.37 -15.38 -1.12
CA ASP A 370 10.70 -16.00 -1.14
C ASP A 370 10.81 -17.15 -0.13
N GLU A 371 10.39 -16.89 1.11
CA GLU A 371 10.44 -17.89 2.16
C GLU A 371 9.45 -19.04 1.96
N ALA A 372 8.29 -18.78 1.35
CA ALA A 372 7.37 -19.82 0.94
C ALA A 372 8.00 -20.74 -0.11
N VAL A 373 8.65 -20.20 -1.15
CA VAL A 373 9.41 -21.00 -2.14
C VAL A 373 10.48 -21.81 -1.45
N GLN A 374 11.23 -21.21 -0.53
CA GLN A 374 12.29 -21.89 0.21
C GLN A 374 11.76 -23.06 1.06
N LEU A 375 10.58 -22.93 1.67
CA LEU A 375 9.93 -23.99 2.43
C LEU A 375 9.39 -25.13 1.55
N PHE A 376 8.99 -24.84 0.32
CA PHE A 376 8.65 -25.86 -0.67
C PHE A 376 9.90 -26.55 -1.26
N GLY A 377 11.06 -25.91 -1.19
CA GLY A 377 12.31 -26.39 -1.78
C GLY A 377 12.20 -26.47 -3.30
N GLY A 378 12.66 -27.57 -3.91
CA GLY A 378 12.59 -27.73 -5.37
C GLY A 378 11.18 -27.60 -5.96
N TYR A 379 10.13 -27.95 -5.19
CA TYR A 379 8.74 -27.81 -5.64
C TYR A 379 8.29 -26.35 -5.75
N GLY A 380 8.87 -25.45 -4.96
CA GLY A 380 8.58 -24.02 -5.04
C GLY A 380 9.09 -23.37 -6.33
N TYR A 381 9.92 -24.09 -7.10
CA TYR A 381 10.42 -23.69 -8.41
C TYR A 381 9.61 -24.28 -9.58
N ILE A 382 8.64 -25.16 -9.31
CA ILE A 382 7.84 -25.85 -10.33
C ILE A 382 6.49 -25.15 -10.49
N GLN A 383 6.08 -24.89 -11.73
CA GLN A 383 4.87 -24.14 -12.08
C GLN A 383 3.56 -24.79 -11.63
N ASP A 384 3.58 -26.08 -11.28
CA ASP A 384 2.46 -26.80 -10.70
C ASP A 384 2.08 -26.29 -9.30
N TYR A 385 3.01 -25.59 -8.62
CA TYR A 385 2.82 -25.09 -7.27
C TYR A 385 2.53 -23.59 -7.26
N GLU A 386 1.45 -23.20 -6.59
CA GLU A 386 0.99 -21.81 -6.53
C GLU A 386 2.04 -20.83 -5.99
N VAL A 387 2.90 -21.27 -5.06
CA VAL A 387 3.98 -20.43 -4.51
C VAL A 387 4.99 -19.97 -5.57
N GLU A 388 5.20 -20.74 -6.64
CA GLU A 388 6.03 -20.33 -7.79
C GLU A 388 5.44 -19.10 -8.48
N ARG A 389 4.11 -19.14 -8.72
CA ARG A 389 3.38 -18.02 -9.31
C ARG A 389 3.43 -16.81 -8.38
N ILE A 390 3.12 -16.98 -7.10
CA ILE A 390 3.15 -15.89 -6.11
C ILE A 390 4.53 -15.22 -6.07
N TYR A 391 5.61 -16.00 -6.14
CA TYR A 391 6.97 -15.47 -6.17
C TYR A 391 7.19 -14.52 -7.35
N ARG A 392 6.91 -14.97 -8.58
CA ARG A 392 7.06 -14.13 -9.78
C ARG A 392 6.12 -12.92 -9.76
N ASP A 393 4.89 -13.11 -9.29
CA ASP A 393 3.85 -12.08 -9.24
C ASP A 393 4.20 -10.99 -8.22
N SER A 394 4.83 -11.36 -7.10
CA SER A 394 5.20 -10.42 -6.04
C SER A 394 6.16 -9.32 -6.52
N ARG A 395 7.04 -9.64 -7.47
CA ARG A 395 8.21 -8.82 -7.80
C ARG A 395 7.85 -7.44 -8.34
N ILE A 396 6.76 -7.30 -9.11
CA ILE A 396 6.36 -6.01 -9.69
C ILE A 396 5.83 -5.04 -8.62
N ASN A 397 5.40 -5.55 -7.45
CA ASN A 397 4.77 -4.71 -6.43
C ASN A 397 5.70 -3.63 -5.87
N ARG A 398 7.00 -3.87 -5.96
CA ARG A 398 8.05 -2.92 -5.55
C ARG A 398 8.34 -1.85 -6.62
N ILE A 399 7.70 -1.93 -7.80
CA ILE A 399 8.01 -1.11 -8.99
C ILE A 399 6.85 -0.20 -9.36
N PHE A 400 5.65 -0.73 -9.61
CA PHE A 400 4.50 0.10 -9.98
C PHE A 400 3.90 0.87 -8.77
N GLU A 401 2.93 1.75 -9.00
CA GLU A 401 2.44 2.71 -8.00
C GLU A 401 3.57 3.60 -7.41
N GLY A 402 4.54 3.91 -8.28
CA GLY A 402 5.84 4.49 -7.95
C GLY A 402 6.77 3.43 -7.36
N THR A 403 8.05 3.44 -7.75
CA THR A 403 9.01 2.46 -7.18
C THR A 403 9.14 2.66 -5.67
N ASN A 404 9.62 1.64 -4.96
CA ASN A 404 9.83 1.78 -3.52
C ASN A 404 10.82 2.90 -3.19
N GLU A 405 11.80 3.18 -4.05
CA GLU A 405 12.74 4.31 -3.90
C GLU A 405 12.00 5.65 -4.00
N ILE A 406 11.12 5.83 -4.99
CA ILE A 406 10.32 7.06 -5.12
C ILE A 406 9.39 7.22 -3.92
N ASN A 407 8.73 6.15 -3.47
CA ASN A 407 7.87 6.20 -2.29
C ASN A 407 8.67 6.57 -1.02
N ARG A 408 9.88 6.04 -0.85
CA ARG A 408 10.79 6.40 0.25
C ARG A 408 11.17 7.88 0.19
N LEU A 409 11.61 8.38 -0.97
CA LEU A 409 11.99 9.79 -1.13
C LEU A 409 10.83 10.76 -0.87
N LEU A 410 9.58 10.35 -1.14
CA LEU A 410 8.40 11.16 -0.88
C LEU A 410 8.07 11.31 0.61
N VAL A 411 8.40 10.34 1.46
CA VAL A 411 8.03 10.35 2.88
C VAL A 411 8.68 11.54 3.62
N PRO A 412 10.02 11.71 3.67
CA PRO A 412 10.64 12.85 4.33
C PRO A 412 10.29 14.19 3.66
N GLY A 413 10.21 14.22 2.32
CA GLY A 413 9.83 15.43 1.58
C GLY A 413 8.42 15.92 1.95
N THR A 414 7.48 14.98 2.15
CA THR A 414 6.10 15.31 2.57
C THR A 414 6.05 15.78 4.02
N PHE A 415 6.82 15.17 4.92
CA PHE A 415 6.99 15.67 6.29
C PHE A 415 7.49 17.12 6.33
N LEU A 416 8.55 17.44 5.57
CA LEU A 416 9.10 18.79 5.47
C LEU A 416 8.07 19.78 4.92
N LYS A 417 7.33 19.40 3.87
CA LYS A 417 6.26 20.22 3.30
C LYS A 417 5.16 20.52 4.32
N LYS A 418 4.75 19.52 5.12
CA LYS A 418 3.77 19.70 6.19
C LYS A 418 4.29 20.63 7.30
N ALA A 419 5.57 20.54 7.66
CA ALA A 419 6.18 21.46 8.62
C ALA A 419 6.28 22.90 8.12
N LEU A 420 6.69 23.12 6.86
CA LEU A 420 6.75 24.47 6.25
C LEU A 420 5.39 25.15 6.20
N LYS A 421 4.31 24.38 6.06
CA LYS A 421 2.93 24.88 6.10
C LYS A 421 2.37 25.06 7.52
N GLY A 422 3.12 24.68 8.56
CA GLY A 422 2.65 24.70 9.95
C GLY A 422 1.61 23.61 10.28
N GLU A 423 1.46 22.59 9.43
CA GLU A 423 0.53 21.48 9.67
C GLU A 423 1.06 20.54 10.78
N LEU A 424 2.39 20.36 10.85
CA LEU A 424 3.12 19.56 11.84
C LEU A 424 4.24 20.37 12.51
N PRO A 425 4.37 20.38 13.85
CA PRO A 425 5.38 21.16 14.58
C PRO A 425 6.76 20.47 14.63
N LEU A 426 7.27 19.97 13.49
CA LEU A 426 8.51 19.18 13.44
C LEU A 426 9.73 19.95 13.99
N LEU A 427 9.91 21.21 13.59
CA LEU A 427 11.05 22.02 14.01
C LEU A 427 11.06 22.27 15.53
N GLN A 428 9.90 22.64 16.09
CA GLN A 428 9.75 22.87 17.52
C GLN A 428 10.05 21.58 18.32
N LYS A 429 9.47 20.45 17.87
CA LYS A 429 9.69 19.15 18.52
C LYS A 429 11.15 18.71 18.45
N ALA A 430 11.82 18.93 17.32
CA ALA A 430 13.24 18.59 17.16
C ALA A 430 14.14 19.42 18.09
N GLN A 431 13.84 20.72 18.26
CA GLN A 431 14.55 21.58 19.21
C GLN A 431 14.36 21.12 20.65
N SER A 432 13.10 20.89 21.07
CA SER A 432 12.81 20.39 22.43
C SER A 432 13.47 19.04 22.71
N LEU A 433 13.55 18.16 21.71
CA LEU A 433 14.22 16.87 21.85
C LEU A 433 15.72 17.03 22.11
N GLN A 434 16.41 17.98 21.46
CA GLN A 434 17.84 18.20 21.70
C GLN A 434 18.11 18.61 23.16
N GLU A 435 17.24 19.44 23.75
CA GLU A 435 17.32 19.82 25.16
C GLU A 435 17.04 18.62 26.08
N GLU A 436 16.01 17.82 25.76
CA GLU A 436 15.68 16.60 26.51
C GLU A 436 16.83 15.59 26.52
N LEU A 437 17.53 15.42 25.39
CA LEU A 437 18.64 14.46 25.27
C LEU A 437 19.84 14.79 26.17
N LEU A 438 20.04 16.07 26.50
CA LEU A 438 21.07 16.50 27.46
C LEU A 438 20.75 16.04 28.89
N MET A 439 19.47 15.90 29.21
CA MET A 439 18.96 15.51 30.54
C MET A 439 18.42 14.07 30.58
N LEU A 440 18.57 13.31 29.47
CA LEU A 440 17.95 11.99 29.33
C LEU A 440 18.49 11.01 30.38
N MET A 441 17.61 10.67 31.32
CA MET A 441 17.77 9.58 32.27
C MET A 441 17.12 8.31 31.71
N PRO A 442 17.72 7.12 31.92
CA PRO A 442 17.07 5.87 31.55
C PRO A 442 15.74 5.72 32.28
N GLU A 443 14.66 5.44 31.54
CA GLU A 443 13.36 5.08 32.11
C GLU A 443 13.39 3.61 32.56
N GLU A 444 12.78 3.28 33.69
CA GLU A 444 12.55 1.89 34.09
C GLU A 444 11.42 1.28 33.23
N ILE A 445 11.63 0.06 32.74
CA ILE A 445 10.63 -0.67 31.97
C ILE A 445 9.66 -1.32 32.97
N GLY A 446 8.37 -1.01 32.82
CA GLY A 446 7.30 -1.62 33.62
C GLY A 446 7.20 -3.15 33.45
N GLU A 447 6.49 -3.81 34.36
CA GLU A 447 6.24 -5.26 34.31
C GLU A 447 4.98 -5.62 33.51
N GLU A 448 4.16 -4.64 33.14
CA GLU A 448 2.94 -4.88 32.38
C GLU A 448 3.21 -5.38 30.96
N ALA A 449 2.25 -6.13 30.40
CA ALA A 449 2.32 -6.60 29.03
C ALA A 449 2.53 -5.42 28.07
N LEU A 450 3.47 -5.60 27.13
CA LEU A 450 3.86 -4.61 26.12
C LEU A 450 4.58 -3.36 26.67
N ALA A 451 4.99 -3.32 27.95
CA ALA A 451 5.72 -2.17 28.52
C ALA A 451 7.02 -1.87 27.73
N GLN A 452 7.75 -2.92 27.35
CA GLN A 452 8.96 -2.79 26.55
C GLN A 452 8.65 -2.25 25.16
N GLU A 453 7.66 -2.80 24.46
CA GLU A 453 7.24 -2.36 23.12
C GLU A 453 6.83 -0.89 23.12
N LYS A 454 6.11 -0.43 24.16
CA LYS A 454 5.76 0.99 24.36
C LYS A 454 6.99 1.87 24.44
N MET A 455 7.96 1.48 25.26
CA MET A 455 9.22 2.19 25.39
C MET A 455 9.99 2.22 24.06
N LEU A 456 10.07 1.08 23.36
CA LEU A 456 10.74 0.99 22.05
C LEU A 456 10.09 1.93 21.03
N VAL A 457 8.76 1.94 20.91
CA VAL A 457 8.05 2.86 20.00
C VAL A 457 8.30 4.32 20.36
N LYS A 458 8.21 4.69 21.64
CA LYS A 458 8.49 6.04 22.12
C LYS A 458 9.91 6.48 21.78
N ASN A 459 10.91 5.62 22.01
CA ASN A 459 12.29 5.92 21.68
C ASN A 459 12.55 5.93 20.17
N ALA A 460 11.88 5.08 19.39
CA ALA A 460 11.97 5.07 17.95
C ALA A 460 11.50 6.41 17.35
N LYS A 461 10.39 6.98 17.84
CA LYS A 461 9.94 8.33 17.45
C LYS A 461 11.00 9.39 17.74
N LYS A 462 11.62 9.35 18.93
CA LYS A 462 12.72 10.26 19.30
C LYS A 462 13.92 10.09 18.35
N ILE A 463 14.30 8.85 18.03
CA ILE A 463 15.40 8.56 17.10
C ILE A 463 15.07 9.13 15.71
N GLY A 464 13.87 8.88 15.17
CA GLY A 464 13.45 9.40 13.87
C GLY A 464 13.47 10.93 13.80
N LEU A 465 12.98 11.59 14.84
CA LEU A 465 13.00 13.06 14.93
C LEU A 465 14.42 13.62 15.05
N LEU A 466 15.28 12.96 15.83
CA LEU A 466 16.68 13.33 16.00
C LEU A 466 17.44 13.29 14.67
N VAL A 467 17.37 12.16 13.95
CA VAL A 467 18.15 11.97 12.72
C VAL A 467 17.63 12.85 11.59
N ALA A 468 16.31 12.98 11.44
CA ALA A 468 15.72 13.86 10.44
C ALA A 468 16.04 15.34 10.72
N GLY A 469 15.99 15.76 11.98
CA GLY A 469 16.33 17.12 12.40
C GLY A 469 17.78 17.48 12.11
N LEU A 470 18.72 16.58 12.44
CA LEU A 470 20.15 16.79 12.19
C LEU A 470 20.50 16.79 10.70
N ALA A 471 19.90 15.88 9.92
CA ALA A 471 20.07 15.86 8.46
C ALA A 471 19.57 17.17 7.83
N ALA A 472 18.36 17.62 8.21
CA ALA A 472 17.81 18.89 7.73
C ALA A 472 18.69 20.09 8.12
N GLN A 473 19.22 20.10 9.35
CA GLN A 473 20.12 21.16 9.82
C GLN A 473 21.45 21.17 9.04
N ARG A 474 22.02 20.00 8.73
CA ARG A 474 23.30 19.87 8.02
C ARG A 474 23.18 20.25 6.55
N PHE A 475 22.19 19.72 5.85
CA PHE A 475 22.10 19.81 4.39
C PHE A 475 21.20 20.95 3.91
N GLY A 476 20.27 21.43 4.75
CA GLY A 476 19.34 22.50 4.39
C GLY A 476 18.56 22.15 3.11
N THR A 477 18.54 23.07 2.15
CA THR A 477 17.88 22.86 0.85
C THR A 477 18.56 21.81 -0.03
N LYS A 478 19.80 21.40 0.29
CA LYS A 478 20.52 20.35 -0.44
C LYS A 478 20.14 18.94 -0.01
N LEU A 479 19.33 18.79 1.05
CA LEU A 479 18.92 17.48 1.55
C LEU A 479 18.23 16.62 0.47
N GLU A 480 17.53 17.24 -0.48
CA GLU A 480 16.90 16.54 -1.61
C GLU A 480 17.89 15.74 -2.49
N ALA A 481 19.16 16.12 -2.49
CA ALA A 481 20.23 15.43 -3.21
C ALA A 481 20.86 14.27 -2.41
N GLU A 482 20.67 14.23 -1.08
CA GLU A 482 21.25 13.21 -0.19
C GLU A 482 20.28 12.02 -0.07
N GLN A 483 20.12 11.29 -1.17
CA GLN A 483 19.08 10.26 -1.30
C GLN A 483 19.24 9.11 -0.30
N GLU A 484 20.47 8.70 0.00
CA GLU A 484 20.76 7.65 0.97
C GLU A 484 20.29 8.05 2.38
N VAL A 485 20.52 9.30 2.77
CA VAL A 485 20.04 9.86 4.04
C VAL A 485 18.52 9.93 4.06
N LEU A 486 17.89 10.38 2.97
CA LEU A 486 16.43 10.43 2.84
C LEU A 486 15.79 9.05 2.92
N VAL A 487 16.39 8.04 2.29
CA VAL A 487 15.93 6.65 2.35
C VAL A 487 16.03 6.10 3.77
N ASN A 488 17.14 6.33 4.47
CA ASN A 488 17.27 5.92 5.87
C ASN A 488 16.22 6.58 6.77
N ILE A 489 15.93 7.88 6.59
CA ILE A 489 14.86 8.57 7.32
C ILE A 489 13.48 7.96 7.00
N ALA A 490 13.23 7.63 5.73
CA ALA A 490 11.99 6.99 5.30
C ALA A 490 11.82 5.59 5.90
N ASP A 491 12.88 4.77 5.91
CA ASP A 491 12.84 3.42 6.48
C ASP A 491 12.65 3.45 8.01
N ILE A 492 13.25 4.42 8.70
CA ILE A 492 12.96 4.67 10.12
C ILE A 492 11.48 5.03 10.31
N ALA A 493 10.92 5.94 9.50
CA ALA A 493 9.50 6.30 9.58
C ALA A 493 8.58 5.11 9.28
N ASN A 494 8.92 4.28 8.29
CA ASN A 494 8.22 3.05 7.95
C ASN A 494 8.13 2.12 9.17
N MET A 495 9.28 1.87 9.82
CA MET A 495 9.36 0.98 10.98
C MET A 495 8.65 1.57 12.21
N ILE A 496 8.76 2.87 12.47
CA ILE A 496 8.02 3.54 13.57
C ILE A 496 6.52 3.33 13.39
N PHE A 497 5.98 3.60 12.19
CA PHE A 497 4.55 3.46 11.94
C PHE A 497 4.09 2.00 12.05
N ALA A 498 4.88 1.05 11.56
CA ALA A 498 4.60 -0.37 11.67
C ALA A 498 4.62 -0.85 13.15
N MET A 499 5.66 -0.50 13.90
CA MET A 499 5.82 -0.86 15.32
C MET A 499 4.68 -0.31 16.18
N GLU A 500 4.34 0.97 16.00
CA GLU A 500 3.23 1.57 16.74
C GLU A 500 1.90 0.91 16.36
N SER A 501 1.69 0.56 15.08
CA SER A 501 0.44 -0.06 14.65
C SER A 501 0.25 -1.47 15.23
N VAL A 502 1.30 -2.30 15.31
CA VAL A 502 1.19 -3.61 15.99
C VAL A 502 0.99 -3.46 17.49
N LEU A 503 1.69 -2.52 18.12
CA LEU A 503 1.55 -2.24 19.54
C LEU A 503 0.11 -1.84 19.87
N LEU A 504 -0.45 -0.85 19.15
CA LEU A 504 -1.77 -0.33 19.43
C LEU A 504 -2.88 -1.35 19.12
N ARG A 505 -2.74 -2.15 18.05
CA ARG A 505 -3.67 -3.25 17.78
C ARG A 505 -3.66 -4.29 18.88
N THR A 506 -2.48 -4.72 19.31
CA THR A 506 -2.34 -5.73 20.38
C THR A 506 -2.83 -5.19 21.71
N GLU A 507 -2.52 -3.94 22.06
CA GLU A 507 -3.03 -3.29 23.28
C GLU A 507 -4.56 -3.22 23.27
N LYS A 508 -5.17 -2.84 22.13
CA LYS A 508 -6.63 -2.80 21.97
C LYS A 508 -7.26 -4.18 22.18
N ALA A 509 -6.66 -5.22 21.61
CA ALA A 509 -7.14 -6.60 21.75
C ALA A 509 -6.98 -7.11 23.19
N VAL A 510 -5.83 -6.87 23.83
CA VAL A 510 -5.56 -7.27 25.22
C VAL A 510 -6.51 -6.56 26.18
N ALA A 511 -6.76 -5.27 26.00
CA ALA A 511 -7.72 -4.51 26.82
C ALA A 511 -9.15 -5.07 26.70
N LYS A 512 -9.53 -5.59 25.52
CA LYS A 512 -10.86 -6.15 25.26
C LYS A 512 -11.03 -7.60 25.73
N ASN A 513 -10.02 -8.45 25.50
CA ASN A 513 -10.15 -9.90 25.62
C ASN A 513 -9.31 -10.51 26.76
N GLY A 514 -8.35 -9.75 27.29
CA GLY A 514 -7.36 -10.20 28.27
C GLY A 514 -6.13 -10.84 27.63
N GLU A 515 -4.98 -10.72 28.30
CA GLU A 515 -3.65 -11.17 27.83
C GLU A 515 -3.62 -12.63 27.39
N ALA A 516 -4.19 -13.53 28.20
CA ALA A 516 -4.15 -14.97 27.96
C ALA A 516 -4.78 -15.39 26.61
N LYS A 517 -5.76 -14.64 26.10
CA LYS A 517 -6.41 -14.92 24.81
C LYS A 517 -5.63 -14.34 23.62
N GLU A 518 -4.80 -13.35 23.87
CA GLU A 518 -4.11 -12.55 22.86
C GLU A 518 -2.60 -12.87 22.76
N GLN A 519 -2.17 -13.99 23.35
CA GLN A 519 -0.76 -14.40 23.37
C GLN A 519 -0.10 -14.43 21.99
N GLN A 520 -0.85 -14.79 20.94
CA GLN A 520 -0.32 -14.81 19.58
C GLN A 520 0.03 -13.39 19.08
N LYS A 521 -0.86 -12.41 19.32
CA LYS A 521 -0.62 -11.01 18.96
C LYS A 521 0.54 -10.42 19.76
N ILE A 522 0.64 -10.77 21.05
CA ILE A 522 1.76 -10.37 21.91
C ILE A 522 3.07 -10.89 21.32
N LEU A 523 3.16 -12.19 21.00
CA LEU A 523 4.35 -12.78 20.40
C LEU A 523 4.73 -12.11 19.07
N TYR A 524 3.76 -11.85 18.19
CA TYR A 524 4.05 -11.13 16.94
C TYR A 524 4.57 -9.72 17.18
N THR A 525 4.02 -9.02 18.16
CA THR A 525 4.42 -7.65 18.52
C THR A 525 5.83 -7.62 19.08
N GLU A 526 6.16 -8.51 20.03
CA GLU A 526 7.48 -8.61 20.63
C GLU A 526 8.56 -8.98 19.59
N ILE A 527 8.26 -9.95 18.71
CA ILE A 527 9.17 -10.35 17.63
C ILE A 527 9.39 -9.18 16.66
N PHE A 528 8.30 -8.55 16.19
CA PHE A 528 8.38 -7.50 15.19
C PHE A 528 9.09 -6.26 15.75
N CYS A 529 8.68 -5.78 16.92
CA CYS A 529 9.20 -4.54 17.51
C CYS A 529 10.70 -4.66 17.81
N GLN A 530 11.19 -5.81 18.28
CA GLN A 530 12.61 -5.97 18.53
C GLN A 530 13.42 -5.90 17.22
N GLU A 531 13.05 -6.65 16.19
CA GLU A 531 13.78 -6.66 14.91
C GLU A 531 13.66 -5.32 14.16
N ALA A 532 12.49 -4.69 14.19
CA ALA A 532 12.27 -3.38 13.58
C ALA A 532 13.08 -2.29 14.28
N PHE A 533 13.19 -2.34 15.61
CA PHE A 533 13.98 -1.37 16.38
C PHE A 533 15.49 -1.52 16.14
N GLU A 534 15.98 -2.76 15.97
CA GLU A 534 17.37 -3.02 15.55
C GLU A 534 17.67 -2.43 14.16
N ALA A 535 16.71 -2.51 13.21
CA ALA A 535 16.83 -1.86 11.90
C ALA A 535 16.86 -0.33 12.02
N ILE A 536 15.99 0.26 12.86
CA ILE A 536 16.00 1.71 13.15
C ILE A 536 17.35 2.14 13.69
N GLU A 537 17.93 1.41 14.64
CA GLU A 537 19.25 1.74 15.21
C GLU A 537 20.35 1.74 14.14
N LYS A 538 20.33 0.76 13.23
CA LYS A 538 21.28 0.68 12.12
C LYS A 538 21.19 1.92 11.22
N ASP A 539 20.00 2.24 10.73
CA ASP A 539 19.81 3.33 9.75
C ASP A 539 19.99 4.70 10.41
N ALA A 540 19.63 4.82 11.69
CA ALA A 540 19.89 6.02 12.47
C ALA A 540 21.38 6.26 12.66
N LYS A 541 22.15 5.22 12.98
CA LYS A 541 23.61 5.31 13.13
C LYS A 541 24.27 5.78 11.84
N GLU A 542 23.90 5.21 10.70
CA GLU A 542 24.44 5.62 9.39
C GLU A 542 24.08 7.09 9.09
N THR A 543 22.83 7.48 9.32
CA THR A 543 22.37 8.86 9.10
C THR A 543 23.11 9.87 9.98
N LEU A 544 23.34 9.54 11.26
CA LEU A 544 24.10 10.41 12.17
C LEU A 544 25.55 10.58 11.69
N LEU A 545 26.19 9.51 11.22
CA LEU A 545 27.56 9.58 10.71
C LEU A 545 27.67 10.45 9.44
N ALA A 546 26.62 10.52 8.63
CA ALA A 546 26.56 11.40 7.47
C ALA A 546 26.21 12.87 7.83
N SER A 547 25.48 13.07 8.94
CA SER A 547 24.88 14.38 9.26
C SER A 547 25.73 15.24 10.21
N VAL A 548 26.57 14.64 11.06
CA VAL A 548 27.37 15.36 12.07
C VAL A 548 28.80 14.83 12.14
N GLU A 549 29.75 15.71 12.49
CA GLU A 549 31.19 15.39 12.56
C GLU A 549 31.79 15.73 13.94
N GLY A 550 32.98 15.20 14.23
CA GLY A 550 33.80 15.59 15.39
C GLY A 550 33.16 15.28 16.75
N ASP A 551 33.21 16.24 17.68
CA ASP A 551 32.66 16.09 19.03
C ASP A 551 31.15 15.91 19.05
N GLN A 552 30.44 16.63 18.18
CA GLN A 552 28.99 16.52 18.06
C GLN A 552 28.58 15.11 17.63
N GLN A 553 29.31 14.51 16.68
CA GLN A 553 29.09 13.12 16.26
C GLN A 553 29.23 12.13 17.43
N ARG A 554 30.29 12.25 18.23
CA ARG A 554 30.48 11.40 19.41
C ARG A 554 29.34 11.54 20.41
N MET A 555 28.88 12.77 20.63
CA MET A 555 27.76 13.09 21.51
C MET A 555 26.45 12.48 21.00
N MET A 556 26.14 12.63 19.71
CA MET A 556 24.91 12.10 19.11
C MET A 556 24.89 10.58 19.08
N LEU A 557 26.02 9.92 18.81
CA LEU A 557 26.12 8.46 18.91
C LEU A 557 25.94 7.96 20.35
N SER A 558 26.40 8.73 21.35
CA SER A 558 26.14 8.42 22.76
C SER A 558 24.65 8.57 23.10
N ALA A 559 24.00 9.62 22.59
CA ALA A 559 22.56 9.80 22.74
C ALA A 559 21.76 8.65 22.10
N LEU A 560 22.14 8.22 20.88
CA LEU A 560 21.53 7.06 20.22
C LEU A 560 21.63 5.80 21.10
N ARG A 561 22.81 5.49 21.66
CA ARG A 561 22.98 4.34 22.58
C ARG A 561 22.10 4.41 23.82
N LYS A 562 21.80 5.61 24.32
CA LYS A 562 20.86 5.78 25.44
C LYS A 562 19.43 5.48 25.01
N LEU A 563 19.02 5.97 23.84
CA LEU A 563 17.69 5.74 23.28
C LEU A 563 17.47 4.27 22.88
N THR A 564 18.52 3.56 22.48
CA THR A 564 18.43 2.17 22.02
C THR A 564 18.58 1.12 23.13
N ARG A 565 18.84 1.55 24.37
CA ARG A 565 18.94 0.63 25.51
C ARG A 565 17.59 -0.04 25.78
N SER A 566 17.58 -1.37 25.81
CA SER A 566 16.41 -2.21 26.05
C SER A 566 16.77 -3.51 26.77
N ASN A 567 15.76 -4.30 27.16
CA ASN A 567 15.90 -5.65 27.71
C ASN A 567 15.56 -6.68 26.62
N PRO A 568 16.48 -6.99 25.68
CA PRO A 568 16.15 -7.79 24.50
C PRO A 568 15.63 -9.18 24.88
N TYR A 569 14.60 -9.62 24.17
CA TYR A 569 14.06 -10.97 24.31
C TYR A 569 14.94 -12.01 23.64
N ASN A 570 14.83 -13.24 24.12
CA ASN A 570 15.24 -14.41 23.36
C ASN A 570 14.21 -14.69 22.25
N ILE A 571 14.36 -13.98 21.12
CA ILE A 571 13.46 -14.09 19.96
C ILE A 571 13.40 -15.50 19.37
N ILE A 572 14.42 -16.34 19.56
CA ILE A 572 14.40 -17.74 19.09
C ILE A 572 13.28 -18.51 19.79
N VAL A 573 13.13 -18.34 21.10
CA VAL A 573 12.08 -19.00 21.88
C VAL A 573 10.70 -18.47 21.48
N LYS A 574 10.55 -17.14 21.40
CA LYS A 574 9.29 -16.51 21.00
C LYS A 574 8.83 -16.93 19.60
N LYS A 575 9.73 -17.00 18.62
CA LYS A 575 9.42 -17.49 17.27
C LYS A 575 8.97 -18.95 17.27
N ARG A 576 9.58 -19.82 18.09
CA ARG A 576 9.11 -21.21 18.23
C ARG A 576 7.69 -21.26 18.80
N GLN A 577 7.41 -20.51 19.87
CA GLN A 577 6.08 -20.41 20.46
C GLN A 577 5.04 -19.90 19.46
N ALA A 578 5.35 -18.81 18.73
CA ALA A 578 4.45 -18.25 17.73
C ALA A 578 4.14 -19.24 16.60
N SER A 579 5.13 -20.05 16.20
CA SER A 579 4.95 -21.05 15.14
C SER A 579 4.04 -22.22 15.53
N GLU A 580 3.94 -22.57 16.82
CA GLU A 580 3.18 -23.74 17.27
C GLU A 580 1.69 -23.57 16.98
N LYS A 581 1.13 -22.38 17.25
CA LYS A 581 -0.28 -22.07 16.97
C LYS A 581 -0.57 -22.08 15.46
N LEU A 582 0.36 -21.58 14.64
CA LEU A 582 0.26 -21.60 13.18
C LEU A 582 0.22 -23.04 12.64
N ILE A 583 1.18 -23.87 13.07
CA ILE A 583 1.30 -25.27 12.70
C ILE A 583 0.05 -26.05 13.10
N GLN A 584 -0.44 -25.86 14.33
CA GLN A 584 -1.64 -26.52 14.84
C GLN A 584 -2.90 -26.10 14.07
N ALA A 585 -3.04 -24.81 13.74
CA ALA A 585 -4.19 -24.29 13.00
C ALA A 585 -4.13 -24.59 11.50
N SER A 586 -2.95 -24.95 10.98
CA SER A 586 -2.66 -25.10 9.54
C SER A 586 -2.98 -23.87 8.69
N LYS A 587 -2.88 -22.66 9.29
CA LYS A 587 -3.10 -21.37 8.64
C LYS A 587 -2.57 -20.22 9.49
N TYR A 588 -2.46 -19.03 8.91
CA TYR A 588 -2.26 -17.78 9.62
C TYR A 588 -3.40 -17.54 10.61
N VAL A 589 -3.02 -17.26 11.86
CA VAL A 589 -3.95 -16.91 12.92
C VAL A 589 -3.41 -15.73 13.72
N VAL A 590 -4.32 -14.88 14.16
CA VAL A 590 -4.07 -13.79 15.11
C VAL A 590 -4.66 -14.10 16.48
#